data_AF-A4GJY8-F1
#
_entry.id   AF-A4GJY8-F1
#
_cell.length_a   1.000
_cell.length_b   1.000
_cell.length_c   1.000
_cell.angle_alpha   90.00
_cell.angle_beta   90.00
_cell.angle_gamma   90.00
#
_symmetry.space_group_name_H-M   'P 1'
#
loop_
_entity.id
_entity.type
_entity.pdbx_description
1 polymer ?
#
loop_
_entity_poly.entity_id
_entity_poly.type
_entity_poly.pdbx_seq_one_letter_code
_entity_poly.pdbx_strand_id
1 'polypeptide(L)'
;MSMVKNEDFKIVKGKEKLKLYQFHSKVAKHYFCSDCGIYTHHNPRINPAMTGFNVGCIDEINTFDMKEVPVNDGQNHPLDKK
;
A
#
# COMPACT_ATOMS: atom_id res chain seq x y z
N MET A 1 4.51 5.16 4.14
CA MET A 1 3.97 4.83 2.79
C MET A 1 3.75 6.12 2.03
N SER A 2 3.71 6.08 0.70
CA SER A 2 3.29 7.22 -0.13
C SER A 2 2.23 6.75 -1.13
N MET A 3 1.57 7.70 -1.79
CA MET A 3 0.40 7.48 -2.63
C MET A 3 0.59 8.13 -4.00
N VAL A 4 0.21 7.41 -5.06
CA VAL A 4 0.12 7.94 -6.43
C VAL A 4 -1.20 7.51 -7.06
N LYS A 5 -1.58 8.13 -8.18
CA LYS A 5 -2.70 7.64 -8.97
C LYS A 5 -2.36 6.28 -9.58
N ASN A 6 -3.38 5.48 -9.87
CA ASN A 6 -3.17 4.17 -10.50
C ASN A 6 -2.45 4.25 -11.85
N GLU A 7 -2.65 5.33 -12.61
CA GLU A 7 -1.98 5.56 -13.91
C GLU A 7 -0.47 5.79 -13.79
N ASP A 8 -0.03 6.30 -12.63
CA ASP A 8 1.38 6.60 -12.35
C ASP A 8 2.12 5.42 -11.71
N PHE A 9 1.43 4.30 -11.44
CA PHE A 9 2.01 3.10 -10.84
C PHE A 9 2.01 1.92 -11.82
N LYS A 10 3.19 1.33 -12.05
CA LYS A 10 3.33 0.17 -12.94
C LYS A 10 4.18 -0.93 -12.32
N ILE A 11 3.66 -2.15 -12.33
CA ILE A 11 4.45 -3.34 -12.02
C ILE A 11 5.33 -3.66 -13.23
N VAL A 12 6.64 -3.55 -13.07
CA VAL A 12 7.62 -3.79 -14.15
C VAL A 12 8.13 -5.23 -14.19
N LYS A 13 8.13 -5.94 -13.06
CA LYS A 13 8.59 -7.34 -12.93
C LYS A 13 7.93 -8.04 -11.73
N GLY A 14 7.99 -9.37 -11.72
CA GLY A 14 7.62 -10.19 -10.55
C GLY A 14 6.11 -10.24 -10.24
N LYS A 15 5.25 -9.94 -11.22
CA LYS A 15 3.79 -9.91 -11.03
C LYS A 15 3.24 -11.26 -10.58
N GLU A 16 3.80 -12.35 -11.08
CA GLU A 16 3.49 -13.73 -10.76
C GLU A 16 3.81 -14.13 -9.31
N LYS A 17 4.72 -13.38 -8.67
CA LYS A 17 5.11 -13.55 -7.27
C LYS A 17 4.26 -12.72 -6.31
N LEU A 18 3.40 -11.84 -6.82
CA LEU A 18 2.52 -11.05 -5.96
C LEU A 18 1.29 -11.86 -5.54
N LYS A 19 1.00 -11.85 -4.24
CA LYS A 19 -0.23 -12.38 -3.68
C LYS A 19 -1.14 -11.23 -3.26
N LEU A 20 -2.43 -11.40 -3.55
CA LEU A 20 -3.49 -10.48 -3.17
C LEU A 20 -4.10 -10.93 -1.84
N TYR A 21 -4.08 -10.05 -0.85
CA TYR A 21 -4.82 -10.17 0.38
C TYR A 21 -5.97 -9.16 0.43
N GLN A 22 -7.15 -9.64 0.80
CA GLN A 22 -8.35 -8.84 0.99
C GLN A 22 -9.10 -9.33 2.22
N PHE A 23 -9.76 -8.42 2.92
CA PHE A 23 -10.57 -8.73 4.10
C PHE A 23 -11.85 -7.89 4.12
N HIS A 24 -12.79 -8.26 5.00
CA HIS A 24 -14.05 -7.56 5.24
C HIS A 24 -14.80 -7.20 3.94
N SER A 25 -14.86 -5.92 3.56
CA SER A 25 -15.58 -5.42 2.37
C SER A 25 -14.95 -5.84 1.04
N LYS A 26 -13.73 -6.40 1.06
CA LYS A 26 -12.96 -6.80 -0.13
C LYS A 26 -12.76 -5.67 -1.15
N VAL A 27 -12.85 -4.41 -0.71
CA VAL A 27 -12.57 -3.24 -1.56
C VAL A 27 -11.06 -2.97 -1.61
N ALA A 28 -10.41 -2.95 -0.45
CA ALA A 28 -8.96 -2.81 -0.40
C ALA A 28 -8.29 -4.05 -1.01
N LYS A 29 -7.19 -3.81 -1.72
CA LYS A 29 -6.37 -4.85 -2.36
C LYS A 29 -4.94 -4.69 -1.89
N HIS A 30 -4.49 -5.55 -0.97
CA HIS A 30 -3.13 -5.50 -0.44
C HIS A 30 -2.25 -6.52 -1.16
N TYR A 31 -1.08 -6.11 -1.64
CA TYR A 31 -0.15 -6.97 -2.36
C TYR A 31 1.16 -7.15 -1.60
N PHE A 32 1.64 -8.39 -1.58
CA PHE A 32 2.92 -8.75 -1.00
C PHE A 32 3.61 -9.83 -1.84
N CYS A 33 4.93 -9.92 -1.74
CA CYS A 33 5.71 -10.96 -2.42
C CYS A 33 5.51 -12.31 -1.72
N SER A 34 5.17 -13.35 -2.48
CA SER A 34 5.03 -14.72 -1.95
C SER A 34 6.34 -15.31 -1.43
N ASP A 35 7.47 -14.85 -1.96
CA ASP A 35 8.76 -15.49 -1.71
C ASP A 35 9.46 -14.88 -0.50
N CYS A 36 9.47 -13.55 -0.38
CA CYS A 36 10.11 -12.84 0.73
C CYS A 36 9.13 -12.22 1.76
N GLY A 37 7.83 -12.25 1.49
CA GLY A 37 6.79 -11.70 2.38
C GLY A 37 6.68 -10.17 2.41
N ILE A 38 7.55 -9.44 1.69
CA ILE A 38 7.54 -7.98 1.71
C ILE A 38 6.24 -7.43 1.12
N TYR A 39 5.58 -6.57 1.90
CA TYR A 39 4.46 -5.75 1.47
C TYR A 39 4.94 -4.66 0.50
N THR A 40 4.40 -4.67 -0.72
CA THR A 40 4.86 -3.78 -1.79
C THR A 40 3.93 -2.59 -1.97
N HIS A 41 2.65 -2.85 -2.22
CA HIS A 41 1.66 -1.82 -2.50
C HIS A 41 0.24 -2.30 -2.21
N HIS A 42 -0.70 -1.37 -2.27
CA HIS A 42 -2.13 -1.65 -2.15
C HIS A 42 -2.97 -0.60 -2.87
N ASN A 43 -4.21 -0.98 -3.21
CA ASN A 43 -5.28 -0.01 -3.46
C ASN A 43 -6.11 0.14 -2.18
N PRO A 44 -6.17 1.33 -1.56
CA PRO A 44 -6.85 1.50 -0.29
C PRO A 44 -8.36 1.52 -0.46
N ARG A 45 -9.08 1.13 0.60
CA ARG A 45 -10.55 1.19 0.63
C ARG A 45 -11.08 2.62 0.46
N ILE A 46 -10.45 3.61 1.10
CA ILE A 46 -10.92 5.00 1.08
C ILE A 46 -10.90 5.60 -0.34
N ASN A 47 -9.95 5.19 -1.18
CA ASN A 47 -9.85 5.64 -2.56
C ASN A 47 -9.21 4.56 -3.45
N PRO A 48 -10.02 3.68 -4.07
CA PRO A 48 -9.53 2.60 -4.92
C PRO A 48 -8.83 3.07 -6.21
N ALA A 49 -8.96 4.35 -6.59
CA ALA A 49 -8.29 4.93 -7.76
C ALA A 49 -6.82 5.30 -7.51
N MET A 50 -6.33 5.10 -6.27
CA MET A 50 -4.96 5.36 -5.87
C MET A 50 -4.21 4.06 -5.56
N THR A 51 -2.89 4.12 -5.68
CA THR A 51 -1.98 3.07 -5.23
C THR A 51 -1.07 3.61 -4.14
N GLY A 52 -1.15 3.00 -2.97
CA GLY A 52 -0.22 3.26 -1.88
C GLY A 52 0.89 2.25 -1.87
N PHE A 53 2.14 2.71 -1.85
CA PHE A 53 3.32 1.84 -1.92
C PHE A 53 4.24 2.02 -0.70
N ASN A 54 5.00 0.95 -0.43
CA ASN A 54 5.97 0.91 0.64
C ASN A 54 7.24 1.69 0.22
N VAL A 55 7.50 2.81 0.89
CA VAL A 55 8.69 3.64 0.63
C VAL A 55 9.99 2.96 1.04
N GLY A 56 9.94 1.95 1.91
CA GLY A 56 11.11 1.12 2.25
C GLY A 56 11.53 0.17 1.13
N CYS A 57 10.76 0.08 0.04
CA CYS A 57 11.14 -0.65 -1.17
C CYS A 57 11.84 0.23 -2.23
N ILE A 58 12.17 1.47 -1.91
CA ILE A 58 12.82 2.42 -2.82
C ILE A 58 14.28 2.55 -2.37
N ASP A 59 15.20 2.17 -3.25
CA ASP A 59 16.64 2.06 -2.95
C ASP A 59 17.24 3.42 -2.52
N GLU A 60 16.75 4.52 -3.10
CA GLU A 60 17.21 5.88 -2.82
C GLU A 60 16.66 6.48 -1.51
N ILE A 61 15.74 5.78 -0.82
CA ILE A 61 15.10 6.27 0.40
C ILE A 61 15.57 5.48 1.62
N ASN A 62 16.28 6.15 2.52
CA ASN A 62 16.50 5.65 3.87
C ASN A 62 15.34 6.03 4.79
N THR A 63 14.46 5.08 5.11
CA THR A 63 13.30 5.35 5.97
C THR A 63 13.68 5.70 7.42
N PHE A 64 14.88 5.39 7.88
CA PHE A 64 15.33 5.74 9.23
C PHE A 64 15.60 7.24 9.40
N ASP A 65 15.78 7.98 8.30
CA ASP A 65 15.99 9.43 8.34
C ASP A 65 14.67 10.21 8.42
N MET A 66 13.52 9.53 8.29
CA MET A 66 12.19 10.13 8.38
C MET A 66 11.82 10.39 9.85
N LYS A 67 11.88 11.66 10.29
CA LYS A 67 11.66 12.03 11.71
C LYS A 67 10.19 12.15 12.11
N GLU A 68 9.34 12.64 11.22
CA GLU A 68 7.92 12.91 11.51
C GLU A 68 7.03 12.27 10.44
N VAL A 69 6.52 11.07 10.75
CA VAL A 69 5.60 10.35 9.87
C VAL A 69 4.22 10.34 10.52
N PRO A 70 3.20 10.95 9.91
CA PRO A 70 1.84 10.90 10.43
C PRO A 70 1.35 9.46 10.54
N VAL A 71 0.64 9.16 11.64
CA VAL A 71 0.08 7.84 11.92
C VAL A 71 -1.43 7.95 11.92
N ASN A 72 -2.08 7.01 11.23
CA ASN A 72 -3.53 6.85 11.30
C ASN A 72 -3.89 6.10 12.60
N ASP A 73 -4.98 6.52 13.27
CA ASP A 73 -5.39 5.94 14.56
C ASP A 73 -5.81 4.46 14.50
N GLY A 74 -6.05 3.94 13.29
CA GLY A 74 -6.48 2.57 13.03
C GLY A 74 -7.91 2.23 13.50
N GLN A 75 -8.62 3.19 14.10
CA GLN A 75 -9.92 2.98 14.72
C GLN A 75 -11.04 3.68 13.95
N ASN A 76 -10.80 4.89 13.43
CA ASN A 76 -11.85 5.73 12.87
C ASN A 76 -11.67 5.88 11.35
N HIS A 77 -12.13 4.88 10.59
CA HIS A 77 -12.09 4.99 9.13
C HIS A 77 -13.15 5.99 8.62
N PRO A 78 -12.83 6.94 7.72
CA PRO A 78 -13.76 7.97 7.26
C PRO A 78 -15.06 7.43 6.68
N LEU A 79 -14.99 6.33 5.92
CA LEU A 79 -16.16 5.65 5.32
C LEU A 79 -17.01 4.81 6.30
N ASP A 80 -16.64 4.73 7.58
CA ASP A 80 -17.42 3.98 8.58
C ASP A 80 -18.33 4.90 9.40
N LYS A 81 -18.11 6.21 9.30
CA LYS A 81 -18.98 7.23 9.89
C LYS A 81 -20.23 7.34 9.01
N LYS A 82 -21.38 6.94 9.57
CA LYS A 82 -22.71 7.12 8.96
C LYS A 82 -23.19 8.54 9.14
#